data_AF-A0A6D2CBY4-F1
#
_entry.id   AF-A0A6D2CBY4-F1
#
_cell.length_a   1.000
_cell.length_b   1.000
_cell.length_c   1.000
_cell.angle_alpha   90.00
_cell.angle_beta   90.00
_cell.angle_gamma   90.00
#
_symmetry.space_group_name_H-M   'P 1'
#
loop_
_entity.id
_entity.type
_entity.pdbx_description
1 polymer ?
#
loop_
_entity_poly.entity_id
_entity_poly.type
_entity_poly.pdbx_seq_one_letter_code
_entity_poly.pdbx_strand_id
1 'polypeptide(L)'
;MDNNLIWLFIGLAVVVVAGLIVFMSRKDKALGFNAIRQDSLTMKEVVEFFQNSEVINELESNPDLLAIAMRNKMNDGNIKVILTLFNSKEKKIITTPNTKAYIVKTLDSDLEQQFGDKEMIVLK
;
A
#
# COMPACT_ATOMS: atom_id res chain seq x y z
N MET A 1 -32.93 -14.69 17.01
CA MET A 1 -31.88 -15.06 16.02
C MET A 1 -31.36 -13.74 15.48
N ASP A 2 -30.33 -13.21 16.13
CA ASP A 2 -29.89 -11.84 15.91
C ASP A 2 -28.94 -11.81 14.72
N ASN A 3 -29.46 -11.31 13.59
CA ASN A 3 -28.67 -10.90 12.44
C ASN A 3 -27.97 -9.57 12.77
N ASN A 4 -26.87 -9.63 13.53
CA ASN A 4 -26.06 -8.45 13.88
C ASN A 4 -24.55 -8.66 13.61
N LEU A 5 -24.19 -9.44 12.59
CA LEU A 5 -22.79 -9.70 12.24
C LEU A 5 -22.32 -9.04 10.92
N ILE A 6 -23.09 -8.11 10.35
CA ILE A 6 -22.77 -7.50 9.03
C ILE A 6 -22.37 -6.02 9.14
N TRP A 7 -22.59 -5.35 10.28
CA TRP A 7 -22.31 -3.91 10.43
C TRP A 7 -20.91 -3.54 10.96
N LEU A 8 -20.07 -4.51 11.33
CA LEU A 8 -18.77 -4.23 11.97
C LEU A 8 -17.63 -3.85 11.00
N PHE A 9 -17.81 -3.98 9.68
CA PHE A 9 -16.72 -3.69 8.71
C PHE A 9 -16.78 -2.30 8.07
N ILE A 10 -17.89 -1.57 8.20
CA ILE A 10 -18.04 -0.27 7.53
C ILE A 10 -17.35 0.85 8.32
N GLY A 11 -17.30 0.76 9.66
CA GLY A 11 -16.63 1.75 10.51
C GLY A 11 -15.09 1.67 10.52
N LEU A 12 -14.51 0.51 10.19
CA LEU A 12 -13.07 0.26 10.33
C LEU A 12 -12.27 0.70 9.09
N ALA A 13 -12.87 0.62 7.90
CA ALA A 13 -12.25 1.10 6.67
C ALA A 13 -12.01 2.62 6.71
N VAL A 14 -12.95 3.40 7.26
CA VAL A 14 -12.90 4.87 7.22
C VAL A 14 -11.78 5.45 8.09
N VAL A 15 -11.51 4.88 9.27
CA VAL A 15 -10.43 5.38 10.17
C VAL A 15 -9.04 5.01 9.65
N VAL A 16 -8.89 3.82 9.07
CA VAL A 16 -7.64 3.40 8.41
C VAL A 16 -7.39 4.30 7.20
N VAL A 17 -8.42 4.55 6.37
CA VAL A 17 -8.33 5.46 5.21
C VAL A 17 -8.00 6.90 5.65
N ALA A 18 -8.63 7.45 6.68
CA ALA A 18 -8.32 8.82 7.15
C ALA A 18 -6.89 8.95 7.70
N GLY A 19 -6.41 7.96 8.48
CA GLY A 19 -5.03 7.91 8.95
C GLY A 19 -4.01 7.74 7.81
N LEU A 20 -4.38 6.98 6.78
CA LEU A 20 -3.58 6.74 5.57
C LEU A 20 -3.52 7.96 4.65
N ILE A 21 -4.63 8.66 4.42
CA ILE A 21 -4.68 9.90 3.64
C ILE A 21 -3.80 10.96 4.30
N VAL A 22 -3.95 11.15 5.63
CA VAL A 22 -3.08 12.07 6.39
C VAL A 22 -1.61 11.64 6.34
N PHE A 23 -1.32 10.34 6.38
CA PHE A 23 0.03 9.81 6.20
C PHE A 23 0.59 10.11 4.81
N MET A 24 -0.17 9.85 3.73
CA MET A 24 0.26 10.10 2.35
C MET A 24 0.49 11.60 2.11
N SER A 25 -0.39 12.48 2.57
CA SER A 25 -0.27 13.93 2.35
C SER A 25 0.85 14.60 3.17
N ARG A 26 1.14 14.13 4.39
CA ARG A 26 2.18 14.75 5.25
C ARG A 26 3.60 14.27 4.91
N LYS A 27 3.73 13.13 4.24
CA LYS A 27 5.01 12.44 4.11
C LYS A 27 5.69 12.53 2.74
N ASP A 28 5.11 13.26 1.77
CA ASP A 28 5.81 13.59 0.52
C ASP A 28 7.19 14.23 0.74
N LYS A 29 7.36 14.99 1.83
CA LYS A 29 8.66 15.56 2.23
C LYS A 29 9.40 14.77 3.32
N ALA A 30 8.69 13.96 4.10
CA ALA A 30 9.23 13.38 5.34
C ALA A 30 9.81 11.96 5.17
N LEU A 31 9.53 11.27 4.06
CA LEU A 31 10.02 9.90 3.86
C LEU A 31 11.37 9.82 3.16
N GLY A 32 11.88 10.89 2.56
CA GLY A 32 13.23 10.94 1.97
C GLY A 32 13.52 9.92 0.87
N PHE A 33 12.56 9.06 0.49
CA PHE A 33 12.73 8.08 -0.57
C PHE A 33 12.71 8.78 -1.92
N ASN A 34 13.76 8.59 -2.71
CA ASN A 34 13.78 8.99 -4.11
C ASN A 34 12.74 8.14 -4.85
N ALA A 35 11.58 8.73 -5.14
CA ALA A 35 10.54 8.04 -5.88
C ALA A 35 11.06 7.70 -7.29
N ILE A 36 10.91 6.44 -7.69
CA ILE A 36 11.29 5.95 -9.01
C ILE A 36 10.24 6.46 -10.00
N ARG A 37 10.67 7.25 -10.98
CA ARG A 37 9.81 7.71 -12.07
C ARG A 37 9.92 6.77 -13.26
N GLN A 38 8.80 6.22 -13.69
CA GLN A 38 8.71 5.37 -14.89
C GLN A 38 7.33 5.55 -15.56
N ASP A 39 7.16 5.07 -16.78
CA ASP A 39 5.89 5.27 -17.49
C ASP A 39 4.75 4.41 -16.93
N SER A 40 5.01 3.14 -16.63
CA SER A 40 4.02 2.21 -16.09
C SER A 40 4.60 1.36 -14.96
N LEU A 41 3.79 0.99 -13.97
CA LEU A 41 4.12 -0.03 -12.97
C LEU A 41 3.26 -1.28 -13.20
N THR A 42 3.88 -2.45 -13.16
CA THR A 42 3.22 -3.73 -13.40
C THR A 42 2.94 -4.50 -12.12
N MET A 43 1.94 -5.38 -12.13
CA MET A 43 1.69 -6.32 -11.03
C MET A 43 2.91 -7.23 -10.80
N LYS A 44 3.61 -7.60 -11.88
CA LYS A 44 4.85 -8.37 -11.80
C LYS A 44 5.93 -7.67 -10.97
N GLU A 45 6.20 -6.38 -11.22
CA GLU A 45 7.18 -5.61 -10.45
C GLU A 45 6.77 -5.48 -8.98
N VAL A 46 5.47 -5.34 -8.70
CA VAL A 46 4.95 -5.30 -7.33
C VAL A 46 5.22 -6.64 -6.62
N VAL A 47 4.93 -7.77 -7.28
CA VAL A 47 5.18 -9.11 -6.74
C VAL A 47 6.68 -9.34 -6.54
N GLU A 48 7.52 -9.02 -7.51
CA GLU A 48 8.98 -9.16 -7.42
C GLU A 48 9.57 -8.37 -6.24
N PHE A 49 9.01 -7.19 -5.95
CA PHE A 49 9.41 -6.43 -4.77
C PHE A 49 9.12 -7.18 -3.47
N PHE A 50 7.92 -7.73 -3.29
CA PHE A 50 7.56 -8.47 -2.08
C PHE A 50 8.19 -9.86 -1.99
N GLN A 51 8.60 -10.43 -3.12
CA GLN A 51 9.35 -11.68 -3.18
C GLN A 51 10.86 -11.52 -2.94
N ASN A 52 11.34 -10.29 -2.74
CA ASN A 52 12.72 -10.06 -2.34
C ASN A 52 12.98 -10.72 -0.97
N SER A 53 14.12 -11.42 -0.84
CA SER A 53 14.48 -12.17 0.38
C SER A 53 14.46 -11.33 1.66
N GLU A 54 14.84 -10.06 1.60
CA GLU A 54 14.81 -9.18 2.78
C GLU A 54 13.37 -8.90 3.23
N VAL A 55 12.45 -8.72 2.28
CA VAL A 55 11.03 -8.48 2.54
C VAL A 55 10.33 -9.73 3.04
N ILE A 56 10.60 -10.88 2.40
CA ILE A 56 10.09 -12.18 2.84
C ILE A 56 10.53 -12.49 4.28
N ASN A 57 11.82 -12.35 4.57
CA ASN A 57 12.35 -12.62 5.91
C ASN A 57 11.66 -11.75 6.98
N GLU A 58 11.37 -10.49 6.66
CA GLU A 58 10.66 -9.59 7.57
C GLU A 58 9.21 -10.06 7.80
N LEU A 59 8.49 -10.40 6.74
CA LEU A 59 7.12 -10.95 6.80
C LEU A 59 7.05 -12.27 7.58
N GLU A 60 8.00 -13.18 7.36
CA GLU A 60 8.05 -14.47 8.07
C GLU A 60 8.42 -14.32 9.54
N SER A 61 9.28 -13.36 9.87
CA SER A 61 9.71 -13.11 11.24
C SER A 61 8.62 -12.51 12.13
N ASN A 62 7.60 -11.90 11.54
CA ASN A 62 6.56 -11.19 12.27
C ASN A 62 5.17 -11.38 11.62
N PRO A 63 4.32 -12.26 12.18
CA PRO A 63 3.01 -12.57 11.62
C PRO A 63 2.01 -11.41 11.69
N ASP A 64 2.32 -10.33 12.42
CA ASP A 64 1.52 -9.11 12.44
C ASP A 64 1.78 -8.22 11.21
N LEU A 65 2.72 -8.58 10.32
CA LEU A 65 3.05 -7.79 9.13
C LEU A 65 2.25 -8.23 7.90
N LEU A 66 1.83 -7.24 7.14
CA LEU A 66 1.14 -7.39 5.87
C LEU A 66 1.88 -6.64 4.77
N ALA A 67 2.09 -7.30 3.64
CA ALA A 67 2.53 -6.66 2.41
C ALA A 67 1.40 -5.79 1.85
N ILE A 68 1.66 -4.49 1.66
CA ILE A 68 0.66 -3.55 1.14
C ILE A 68 1.18 -2.71 0.00
N ALA A 69 0.34 -2.51 -1.02
CA ALA A 69 0.55 -1.48 -2.04
C ALA A 69 -0.54 -0.41 -1.90
N MET A 70 -0.12 0.85 -1.88
CA MET A 70 -1.00 2.02 -1.81
C MET A 70 -0.87 2.84 -3.07
N ARG A 71 -1.97 3.37 -3.60
CA ARG A 71 -1.98 4.30 -4.72
C ARG A 71 -2.64 5.63 -4.34
N ASN A 72 -2.13 6.71 -4.92
CA ASN A 72 -2.73 8.03 -4.86
C ASN A 72 -2.62 8.72 -6.22
N LYS A 73 -3.73 9.27 -6.71
CA LYS A 73 -3.72 10.10 -7.92
C LYS A 73 -3.18 11.48 -7.56
N MET A 74 -2.17 11.93 -8.29
CA MET A 74 -1.53 13.22 -8.10
C MET A 74 -2.25 14.30 -8.92
N ASN A 75 -2.07 15.56 -8.52
CA ASN A 75 -2.70 16.70 -9.20
C ASN A 75 -2.23 16.89 -10.66
N ASP A 76 -1.07 16.35 -11.02
CA ASP A 76 -0.49 16.39 -12.36
C ASP A 76 -0.96 15.22 -13.26
N GLY A 77 -1.89 14.41 -12.78
CA GLY A 77 -2.42 13.24 -13.49
C GLY A 77 -1.57 11.97 -13.35
N ASN A 78 -0.39 12.05 -12.72
CA ASN A 78 0.39 10.86 -12.41
C ASN A 78 -0.20 10.09 -11.21
N ILE A 79 0.24 8.86 -11.04
CA ILE A 79 -0.14 7.96 -9.95
C ILE A 79 1.09 7.71 -9.10
N LYS A 80 1.00 8.02 -7.80
CA LYS A 80 2.00 7.62 -6.82
C LYS A 80 1.62 6.26 -6.25
N VAL A 81 2.53 5.29 -6.36
CA VAL A 81 2.38 3.98 -5.72
C VAL A 81 3.45 3.79 -4.65
N ILE A 82 3.06 3.33 -3.47
CA ILE A 82 3.97 3.02 -2.36
C ILE A 82 3.82 1.55 -2.02
N LEU A 83 4.94 0.82 -2.08
CA LEU A 83 5.05 -0.57 -1.66
C LEU A 83 5.75 -0.61 -0.30
N THR A 84 5.10 -1.17 0.71
CA THR A 84 5.60 -1.15 2.09
C THR A 84 4.94 -2.25 2.94
N LEU A 85 5.34 -2.34 4.21
CA LEU A 85 4.77 -3.28 5.18
C LEU A 85 3.85 -2.54 6.16
N PHE A 86 2.76 -3.19 6.54
CA PHE A 86 1.81 -2.70 7.53
C PHE A 86 1.74 -3.66 8.71
N ASN A 87 1.96 -3.14 9.91
CA ASN A 87 1.74 -3.89 11.15
C ASN A 87 0.27 -3.82 11.55
N SER A 88 -0.45 -4.94 11.46
CA SER A 88 -1.88 -5.02 11.78
C SER A 88 -2.19 -4.87 13.26
N LYS A 89 -1.26 -5.28 14.14
CA LYS A 89 -1.43 -5.16 15.60
C LYS A 89 -1.28 -3.72 16.06
N GLU A 90 -0.26 -3.03 15.56
CA GLU A 90 0.01 -1.62 15.89
C GLU A 90 -0.79 -0.63 15.03
N LYS A 91 -1.41 -1.13 13.95
CA LYS A 91 -2.15 -0.35 12.96
C LYS A 91 -1.30 0.76 12.33
N LYS A 92 -0.06 0.42 11.96
CA LYS A 92 0.92 1.39 11.45
C LYS A 92 1.68 0.84 10.25
N ILE A 93 2.00 1.74 9.32
CA ILE A 93 2.97 1.47 8.26
C ILE A 93 4.36 1.42 8.88
N ILE A 94 5.08 0.33 8.65
CA ILE A 94 6.48 0.25 9.03
C ILE A 94 7.29 0.93 7.95
N THR A 95 7.95 2.02 8.32
CA THR A 95 8.86 2.72 7.41
C THR A 95 10.22 2.04 7.48
N THR A 96 10.37 0.90 6.82
CA THR A 96 11.64 0.17 6.72
C THR A 96 12.46 0.62 5.50
N PRO A 97 13.77 0.26 5.43
CA PRO A 97 14.53 0.36 4.17
C PRO A 97 13.83 -0.34 3.00
N ASN A 98 12.98 -1.33 3.30
CA ASN A 98 12.14 -2.06 2.36
C ASN A 98 10.86 -1.30 2.00
N THR A 99 10.93 0.02 1.78
CA THR A 99 9.82 0.80 1.22
C THR A 99 10.23 1.37 -0.12
N LYS A 100 9.42 1.12 -1.15
CA LYS A 100 9.61 1.71 -2.48
C LYS A 100 8.45 2.62 -2.84
N ALA A 101 8.78 3.77 -3.43
CA ALA A 101 7.81 4.68 -3.99
C ALA A 101 8.04 4.80 -5.51
N TYR A 102 6.95 4.74 -6.26
CA TYR A 102 6.91 4.91 -7.70
C TYR A 102 6.01 6.10 -8.03
N ILE A 103 6.37 6.87 -9.06
CA ILE A 103 5.50 7.84 -9.72
C ILE A 103 5.39 7.40 -11.17
N VAL A 104 4.18 7.04 -11.59
CA VAL A 104 3.90 6.46 -12.90
C VAL A 104 2.74 7.14 -13.59
N LYS A 105 2.67 7.02 -14.92
CA LYS A 105 1.52 7.53 -15.69
C LYS A 105 0.36 6.53 -15.67
N THR A 106 0.68 5.25 -15.70
CA THR A 106 -0.29 4.15 -15.76
C THR A 106 0.08 2.98 -14.87
N LEU A 107 -0.90 2.15 -14.54
CA LEU A 107 -0.67 0.80 -14.02
C LEU A 107 -1.06 -0.21 -15.11
N ASP A 108 -0.47 -1.40 -15.10
CA ASP A 108 -0.95 -2.46 -15.99
C ASP A 108 -2.37 -2.91 -15.60
N SER A 109 -3.03 -3.66 -16.50
CA SER A 109 -4.41 -4.10 -16.31
C SER A 109 -4.60 -4.92 -15.03
N ASP A 110 -3.61 -5.75 -14.71
CA ASP A 110 -3.68 -6.65 -13.56
C ASP A 110 -3.60 -5.86 -12.26
N LEU A 111 -2.67 -4.91 -12.16
CA LEU A 111 -2.51 -4.05 -10.99
C LEU A 111 -3.70 -3.09 -10.84
N GLU A 112 -4.18 -2.47 -11.94
CA GLU A 112 -5.43 -1.69 -11.92
C GLU A 112 -6.60 -2.53 -11.40
N GLN A 113 -6.76 -3.76 -11.90
CA GLN A 113 -7.84 -4.65 -11.49
C GLN A 113 -7.75 -5.02 -10.01
N GLN A 114 -6.55 -5.28 -9.49
CA GLN A 114 -6.35 -5.56 -8.05
C GLN A 114 -6.76 -4.36 -7.19
N PHE A 115 -6.40 -3.15 -7.60
CA PHE A 115 -6.83 -1.95 -6.88
C PHE A 115 -8.34 -1.72 -7.00
N GLY A 116 -8.95 -1.93 -8.17
CA GLY A 116 -10.36 -1.63 -8.42
C GLY A 116 -10.67 -0.16 -8.09
N ASP A 117 -11.57 0.09 -7.15
CA ASP A 117 -11.89 1.45 -6.64
C ASP A 117 -11.13 1.81 -5.35
N LYS A 118 -10.24 0.93 -4.88
CA LYS A 118 -9.54 1.10 -3.60
C LYS A 118 -8.23 1.87 -3.79
N GLU A 119 -7.77 2.48 -2.70
CA GLU A 119 -6.45 3.13 -2.62
C GLU A 119 -5.37 2.21 -2.05
N MET A 120 -5.76 1.05 -1.52
CA MET A 120 -4.86 0.08 -0.90
C MET A 120 -5.24 -1.35 -1.27
N ILE A 121 -4.23 -2.16 -1.53
CA ILE A 121 -4.34 -3.62 -1.62
C ILE A 121 -3.40 -4.27 -0.62
N VAL A 122 -3.84 -5.39 -0.05
CA VAL A 122 -3.01 -6.30 0.74
C VAL A 122 -2.63 -7.46 -0.17
N LEU A 123 -1.34 -7.72 -0.30
CA LEU A 123 -0.84 -8.88 -1.03
C LEU A 123 -0.80 -10.08 -0.09
N LYS A 124 -1.37 -11.20 -0.52
CA LYS A 124 -1.46 -12.46 0.22
C LYS A 124 -0.75 -13.57 -0.55
#